data_AF-G8TRF0-F1
#
_entry.id   AF-G8TRF0-F1
#
_cell.length_a   1.000
_cell.length_b   1.000
_cell.length_c   1.000
_cell.angle_alpha   90.00
_cell.angle_beta   90.00
_cell.angle_gamma   90.00
#
_symmetry.space_group_name_H-M   'P 1'
#
loop_
_entity.id
_entity.type
_entity.pdbx_description
1 polymer ?
#
loop_
_entity_poly.entity_id
_entity_poly.type
_entity_poly.pdbx_seq_one_letter_code
_entity_poly.pdbx_strand_id
1 'polypeptide(L)'
;MPKLMSDNPIIYRTPGYESLDAKDFIFPLSPTYMLFRHRTTRITVNPLIRVLLDMLFLVQANEYVSCVSKEYPQQLYNAFQKDFSSSIDRLREEVFSCIHDSSTIQRGSRL
;
A
#
# COMPACT_ATOMS: atom_id res chain seq x y z
N MET A 1 13.52 1.30 9.26
CA MET A 1 12.92 0.25 8.43
C MET A 1 13.60 0.25 7.07
N PRO A 2 13.88 -0.93 6.51
CA PRO A 2 14.26 -1.07 5.09
C PRO A 2 13.21 -0.39 4.22
N LYS A 3 13.61 0.16 3.07
CA LYS A 3 12.70 0.87 2.18
C LYS A 3 12.97 0.45 0.75
N LEU A 4 11.90 0.15 0.04
CA LEU A 4 11.94 -0.24 -1.36
C LEU A 4 11.43 0.93 -2.20
N MET A 5 12.18 1.30 -3.22
CA MET A 5 11.73 2.24 -4.24
C MET A 5 11.46 1.45 -5.52
N SER A 6 10.29 1.68 -6.11
CA SER A 6 9.82 1.05 -7.35
C SER A 6 9.77 2.09 -8.47
N ASP A 7 10.08 1.64 -9.68
CA ASP A 7 9.84 2.35 -10.94
C ASP A 7 8.34 2.61 -11.23
N ASN A 8 7.45 1.89 -10.57
CA ASN A 8 6.00 2.07 -10.61
C ASN A 8 5.44 2.30 -9.19
N PRO A 9 5.62 3.49 -8.60
CA PRO A 9 5.33 3.74 -7.20
C PRO A 9 3.87 4.10 -6.91
N ILE A 10 3.04 4.37 -7.93
CA ILE A 10 1.64 4.75 -7.70
C ILE A 10 0.81 3.49 -7.53
N ILE A 11 0.01 3.43 -6.48
CA ILE A 11 -0.91 2.32 -6.22
C ILE A 11 -2.33 2.83 -6.36
N TYR A 12 -2.93 2.54 -7.51
CA TYR A 12 -4.35 2.78 -7.75
C TYR A 12 -5.19 1.70 -7.07
N ARG A 13 -6.33 2.08 -6.48
CA ARG A 13 -7.26 1.09 -5.90
C ARG A 13 -7.85 0.17 -6.97
N THR A 14 -8.17 0.73 -8.13
CA THR A 14 -8.76 0.00 -9.25
C THR A 14 -7.71 -0.15 -10.35
N PRO A 15 -7.21 -1.37 -10.63
CA PRO A 15 -6.29 -1.60 -11.74
C PRO A 15 -6.97 -1.31 -13.09
N GLY A 16 -6.21 -0.84 -14.08
CA GLY A 16 -6.71 -0.44 -15.40
C GLY A 16 -7.38 0.94 -15.45
N TYR A 17 -7.37 1.67 -14.33
CA TYR A 17 -7.86 3.04 -14.20
C TYR A 17 -6.74 3.96 -13.68
N GLU A 18 -5.54 3.84 -14.25
CA GLU A 18 -4.36 4.62 -13.91
C GLU A 18 -4.53 6.08 -14.40
N SER A 19 -5.15 6.91 -13.57
CA SER A 19 -5.30 8.34 -13.84
C SER A 19 -5.10 9.15 -12.57
N LEU A 20 -4.51 10.34 -12.69
CA LEU A 20 -4.45 11.30 -11.57
C LEU A 20 -5.83 11.79 -11.13
N ASP A 21 -6.86 11.56 -11.93
CA ASP A 21 -8.26 11.81 -11.56
C ASP A 21 -8.88 10.68 -10.75
N ALA A 22 -8.17 9.55 -10.58
CA ALA A 22 -8.64 8.44 -9.77
C ALA A 22 -8.99 8.90 -8.35
N LYS A 23 -10.11 8.39 -7.85
CA LYS A 23 -10.65 8.81 -6.55
C LYS A 23 -9.77 8.38 -5.38
N ASP A 24 -9.20 7.17 -5.49
CA ASP A 24 -8.45 6.54 -4.41
C ASP A 24 -7.12 5.98 -4.94
N PHE A 25 -6.01 6.55 -4.49
CA PHE A 25 -4.67 6.06 -4.79
C PHE A 25 -3.70 6.38 -3.66
N ILE A 26 -2.59 5.65 -3.64
CA ILE A 26 -1.48 5.87 -2.71
C ILE A 26 -0.25 6.20 -3.53
N PHE A 27 0.47 7.25 -3.13
CA PHE A 27 1.67 7.69 -3.82
C PHE A 27 2.78 8.01 -2.81
N PRO A 28 3.96 7.34 -2.87
CA PRO A 28 5.09 7.70 -2.04
C PRO A 28 5.67 9.04 -2.51
N LEU A 29 5.64 10.04 -1.63
CA LEU A 29 6.28 11.35 -1.86
C LEU A 29 7.78 11.30 -1.53
N SER A 30 8.12 10.50 -0.52
CA SER A 30 9.49 10.25 -0.11
C SER A 30 9.55 8.91 0.61
N PRO A 31 10.75 8.41 0.97
CA PRO A 31 10.87 7.19 1.75
C PRO A 31 10.14 7.25 3.11
N THR A 32 9.77 8.43 3.64
CA THR A 32 9.05 8.57 4.93
C THR A 32 7.63 9.10 4.78
N TYR A 33 7.25 9.59 3.60
CA TYR A 33 5.98 10.28 3.39
C TYR A 33 5.19 9.60 2.28
N MET A 34 3.94 9.25 2.59
CA MET A 34 2.97 8.69 1.67
C MET A 34 1.80 9.68 1.53
N LEU A 35 1.42 9.97 0.30
CA LEU A 35 0.17 10.64 -0.02
C LEU A 35 -0.93 9.59 -0.16
N PHE A 36 -2.00 9.75 0.61
CA PHE A 36 -3.22 8.98 0.47
C PHE A 36 -4.27 9.89 -0.15
N ARG A 37 -4.60 9.67 -1.43
CA ARG A 37 -5.81 10.25 -2.00
C ARG A 37 -6.96 9.36 -1.60
N HIS A 38 -7.90 9.92 -0.86
CA HIS A 38 -9.07 9.24 -0.36
C HIS A 38 -10.29 10.15 -0.45
N ARG A 39 -11.48 9.57 -0.56
CA ARG A 39 -12.74 10.34 -0.62
C ARG A 39 -13.04 11.12 0.67
N THR A 40 -12.55 10.64 1.80
CA THR A 40 -12.80 11.24 3.12
C THR A 40 -11.62 12.08 3.59
N THR A 41 -11.91 13.12 4.36
CA THR A 41 -10.91 14.08 4.85
C THR A 41 -10.14 13.57 6.06
N ARG A 42 -10.60 12.51 6.71
CA ARG A 42 -9.97 11.89 7.87
C ARG A 42 -9.99 10.38 7.74
N ILE A 43 -8.79 9.81 7.68
CA ILE A 43 -8.56 8.37 7.62
C ILE A 43 -7.73 7.92 8.82
N THR A 44 -7.95 6.69 9.24
CA THR A 44 -7.07 5.95 10.13
C THR A 44 -6.41 4.85 9.32
N VAL A 45 -5.12 4.67 9.52
CA VAL A 45 -4.31 3.74 8.72
C VAL A 45 -3.68 2.70 9.64
N ASN A 46 -3.91 1.43 9.34
CA ASN A 46 -3.28 0.33 10.06
C ASN A 46 -1.77 0.33 9.78
N PRO A 47 -0.89 0.26 10.82
CA PRO A 47 0.57 0.21 10.63
C PRO A 47 1.06 -0.90 9.69
N LEU A 48 0.32 -2.00 9.56
CA LEU A 48 0.61 -3.10 8.64
C LEU A 48 0.72 -2.63 7.18
N ILE A 49 0.04 -1.53 6.83
CA ILE A 49 0.03 -0.99 5.46
C ILE A 49 1.44 -0.78 4.91
N ARG A 50 2.43 -0.43 5.76
CA ARG A 50 3.79 -0.16 5.28
C ARG A 50 4.44 -1.41 4.69
N VAL A 51 4.27 -2.55 5.33
CA VAL A 51 4.82 -3.83 4.86
C VAL A 51 4.10 -4.26 3.58
N LEU A 52 2.78 -4.07 3.53
CA LEU A 52 1.97 -4.38 2.35
C LEU A 52 2.32 -3.49 1.16
N LEU A 53 2.58 -2.20 1.39
CA LEU A 53 3.04 -1.25 0.36
C LEU A 53 4.40 -1.63 -0.19
N ASP A 54 5.38 -1.94 0.68
CA ASP A 54 6.70 -2.40 0.22
C ASP A 54 6.58 -3.70 -0.58
N MET A 55 5.71 -4.62 -0.16
CA MET A 55 5.41 -5.85 -0.91
C MET A 55 4.79 -5.52 -2.28
N LEU A 56 3.86 -4.56 -2.34
CA LEU A 56 3.20 -4.15 -3.58
C LEU A 56 4.20 -3.49 -4.55
N PHE A 57 5.02 -2.59 -4.04
CA PHE A 57 6.11 -1.96 -4.79
C PHE A 57 7.08 -2.99 -5.36
N LEU A 58 7.40 -4.04 -4.59
CA LEU A 58 8.26 -5.11 -5.08
C LEU A 58 7.63 -5.88 -6.23
N VAL A 59 6.37 -6.31 -6.10
CA VAL A 59 5.75 -7.24 -7.07
C VAL A 59 5.18 -6.55 -8.31
N GLN A 60 4.93 -5.23 -8.25
CA GLN A 60 4.46 -4.46 -9.41
C GLN A 60 5.60 -3.74 -10.17
N ALA A 61 6.81 -3.73 -9.63
CA ALA A 61 7.97 -3.12 -10.25
C ALA A 61 8.49 -3.97 -11.41
N ASN A 62 8.96 -3.32 -12.48
CA ASN A 62 9.90 -3.98 -13.39
C ASN A 62 11.32 -3.85 -12.83
N GLU A 63 11.63 -2.69 -12.25
CA GLU A 63 12.89 -2.41 -11.57
C GLU A 63 12.65 -1.84 -10.16
N TYR A 64 13.43 -2.31 -9.18
CA TYR A 64 13.35 -1.81 -7.81
C TYR A 64 14.74 -1.64 -7.19
N VAL A 65 14.83 -0.73 -6.21
CA VAL A 65 16.03 -0.51 -5.41
C VAL A 65 15.72 -0.74 -3.94
N SER A 66 16.47 -1.63 -3.30
CA SER A 66 16.48 -1.80 -1.85
C SER A 66 17.75 -1.18 -1.26
N CYS A 67 17.60 -0.09 -0.51
CA CYS A 67 18.75 0.67 -0.01
C CYS A 67 19.37 0.07 1.27
N VAL A 68 18.78 -0.98 1.85
CA VAL A 68 19.05 -1.32 3.27
C VAL A 68 19.37 -2.79 3.53
N SER A 69 18.87 -3.73 2.71
CA SER A 69 19.14 -5.17 2.87
C SER A 69 18.83 -5.93 1.58
N LYS A 70 19.64 -6.93 1.25
CA LYS A 70 19.40 -7.85 0.12
C LYS A 70 18.36 -8.91 0.47
N GLU A 71 18.22 -9.22 1.74
CA GLU A 71 17.32 -10.24 2.28
C GLU A 71 15.88 -9.75 2.36
N TYR A 72 15.66 -8.45 2.59
CA TYR A 72 14.33 -7.87 2.76
C TYR A 72 13.41 -8.09 1.54
N PRO A 73 13.83 -7.82 0.28
CA PRO A 73 13.02 -8.17 -0.89
C PRO A 73 12.65 -9.64 -0.97
N GLN A 74 13.58 -10.54 -0.63
CA GLN A 74 13.31 -11.98 -0.64
C GLN A 74 12.27 -12.37 0.41
N GLN A 75 12.32 -11.78 1.60
CA GLN A 75 11.32 -12.01 2.65
C GLN A 75 9.94 -11.52 2.24
N LEU A 76 9.85 -10.32 1.65
CA LEU A 76 8.61 -9.77 1.10
C LEU A 76 8.04 -10.67 0.01
N TYR A 77 8.89 -11.14 -0.92
CA TYR A 77 8.45 -12.04 -1.99
C TYR A 77 7.95 -13.38 -1.44
N ASN A 78 8.64 -13.97 -0.47
CA ASN A 78 8.21 -15.22 0.16
C ASN A 78 6.87 -15.05 0.89
N ALA A 79 6.67 -13.93 1.60
CA ALA A 79 5.41 -13.61 2.24
C ALA A 79 4.29 -13.39 1.22
N PHE A 80 4.58 -12.70 0.11
CA PHE A 80 3.64 -12.54 -1.00
C PHE A 80 3.16 -13.87 -1.57
N GLN A 81 4.10 -14.78 -1.85
CA GLN A 81 3.80 -16.13 -2.35
C GLN A 81 2.91 -16.90 -1.37
N LYS A 82 3.23 -16.84 -0.08
CA LYS A 82 2.55 -17.59 0.98
C LYS A 82 1.16 -17.04 1.28
N ASP A 83 1.05 -15.73 1.50
CA ASP A 83 -0.15 -15.12 2.09
C ASP A 83 -1.15 -14.64 1.02
N PHE A 84 -0.66 -14.34 -0.20
CA PHE A 84 -1.48 -13.81 -1.29
C PHE A 84 -1.56 -14.74 -2.51
N SER A 85 -0.90 -15.91 -2.47
CA SER A 85 -0.90 -16.90 -3.56
C SER A 85 -0.50 -16.29 -4.91
N SER A 86 0.49 -15.39 -4.92
CA SER A 86 0.90 -14.61 -6.10
C SER A 86 -0.13 -13.65 -6.70
N SER A 87 -1.24 -13.36 -6.01
CA SER A 87 -2.26 -12.43 -6.52
C SER A 87 -1.96 -10.99 -6.09
N ILE A 88 -1.51 -10.17 -7.05
CA ILE A 88 -1.30 -8.73 -6.85
C ILE A 88 -2.62 -8.03 -6.49
N ASP A 89 -3.74 -8.46 -7.08
CA ASP A 89 -5.05 -7.86 -6.81
C ASP A 89 -5.49 -8.08 -5.36
N ARG A 90 -5.30 -9.29 -4.81
CA ARG A 90 -5.59 -9.57 -3.39
C ARG A 90 -4.70 -8.76 -2.46
N LEU A 91 -3.41 -8.63 -2.80
CA LEU A 91 -2.49 -7.79 -2.03
C LEU A 91 -2.93 -6.32 -2.06
N ARG A 92 -3.38 -5.83 -3.21
CA ARG A 92 -3.90 -4.47 -3.38
C ARG A 92 -5.17 -4.24 -2.57
N GLU A 93 -6.11 -5.18 -2.60
CA GLU A 93 -7.30 -5.14 -1.76
C GLU A 93 -6.94 -5.04 -0.27
N GLU A 94 -5.94 -5.80 0.18
CA GLU A 94 -5.46 -5.78 1.57
C GLU A 94 -4.76 -4.47 1.95
N VAL A 95 -4.00 -3.85 1.03
CA VAL A 95 -3.45 -2.50 1.24
C VAL A 95 -4.56 -1.49 1.50
N PHE A 96 -5.65 -1.55 0.73
CA PHE A 96 -6.76 -0.61 0.88
C PHE A 96 -7.72 -0.99 2.01
N SER A 97 -7.73 -2.24 2.47
CA SER A 97 -8.49 -2.66 3.67
C SER A 97 -7.90 -2.07 4.95
N CYS A 98 -6.60 -1.73 4.95
CA CYS A 98 -5.90 -1.06 6.05
C CYS A 98 -6.25 0.43 6.20
N ILE A 99 -7.05 1.02 5.30
CA ILE A 99 -7.43 2.43 5.32
C ILE A 99 -8.91 2.52 5.72
N HIS A 100 -9.17 3.12 6.88
CA HIS A 100 -10.52 3.24 7.43
C HIS A 100 -10.95 4.70 7.53
N ASP A 101 -12.23 4.96 7.25
CA ASP A 101 -12.83 6.27 7.48
C ASP A 101 -12.94 6.55 8.99
N SER A 102 -12.34 7.64 9.47
CA SER A 102 -12.43 7.99 10.89
C SER A 102 -13.81 8.53 11.27
N SER A 103 -14.65 8.89 10.29
CA SER A 103 -16.00 9.40 10.50
C SER A 103 -17.02 8.34 10.92
N THR A 104 -16.74 7.05 10.71
CA THR A 104 -17.63 5.95 11.13
C THR A 104 -17.45 5.55 12.61
N ILE A 105 -16.29 5.83 13.22
CA ILE A 105 -15.99 5.44 14.60
C ILE A 105 -16.78 6.27 15.63
N GLN A 106 -17.17 7.51 15.31
CA GLN A 106 -17.91 8.37 16.24
C GLN A 106 -19.38 7.98 16.47
N ARG A 107 -19.96 7.06 15.69
CA ARG A 107 -21.35 6.63 15.88
C ARG A 107 -21.53 5.47 16.87
N GLY A 108 -20.45 4.84 17.34
CA GLY A 108 -20.50 3.67 18.23
C GLY A 108 -20.31 3.95 19.73
N SER A 109 -20.09 5.20 20.15
CA SER A 109 -19.67 5.53 21.52
C SER A 109 -20.60 6.51 22.23
N ARG A 110 -21.91 6.37 22.04
CA ARG A 110 -22.92 6.96 22.91
C ARG A 110 -23.90 5.86 23.35
N LEU A 111 -23.55 5.17 24.43
CA LEU A 111 -24.48 4.52 25.34
C LEU A 111 -24.32 5.20 26.70
#